data_AF-A0A090E266-F1
#
_entry.id   AF-A0A090E266-F1
#
_cell.length_a   1.000
_cell.length_b   1.000
_cell.length_c   1.000
_cell.angle_alpha   90.00
_cell.angle_beta   90.00
_cell.angle_gamma   90.00
#
_symmetry.space_group_name_H-M   'P 1'
#
loop_
_entity.id
_entity.type
_entity.pdbx_description
1 polymer ?
#
loop_
_entity_poly.entity_id
_entity_poly.type
_entity_poly.pdbx_seq_one_letter_code
_entity_poly.pdbx_strand_id
1 'polypeptide(L)' 'MKRKGVTYAQLAERLAAMDIHETERNLNNKISRGGFSAAFLLQCLEAIGASSLRLSD' A
#
# COMPACT_ATOMS: atom_id res chain seq x y z
N MET A 1 -2.55 -6.72 13.26
CA MET A 1 -2.64 -7.18 11.85
C MET A 1 -3.95 -7.90 11.49
N LYS A 2 -5.00 -7.84 12.33
CA LYS A 2 -6.20 -8.71 12.24
C LYS A 2 -7.52 -7.98 11.88
N ARG A 3 -7.48 -6.81 11.22
CA ARG A 3 -8.71 -6.04 10.92
C ARG A 3 -8.92 -5.59 9.47
N LYS A 4 -8.00 -5.83 8.52
CA LYS A 4 -8.30 -5.61 7.08
C LYS A 4 -7.62 -6.55 6.06
N GLY A 5 -6.82 -7.54 6.47
CA GLY A 5 -6.47 -8.71 5.62
C GLY A 5 -5.98 -8.47 4.18
N VAL A 6 -5.43 -7.29 3.85
CA VAL A 6 -4.89 -7.04 2.51
C VAL A 6 -3.46 -7.55 2.47
N THR A 7 -3.21 -8.57 1.66
CA THR A 7 -1.86 -9.05 1.36
C THR A 7 -1.17 -8.09 0.40
N TYR A 8 0.17 -8.09 0.38
CA TYR A 8 0.91 -7.26 -0.57
C TYR A 8 0.55 -7.58 -2.04
N ALA A 9 0.22 -8.85 -2.37
CA ALA A 9 -0.32 -9.23 -3.67
C ALA A 9 -1.63 -8.52 -3.99
N GLN A 10 -2.59 -8.53 -3.06
CA GLN A 10 -3.85 -7.83 -3.29
C GLN A 10 -3.67 -6.32 -3.40
N LEU A 11 -2.72 -5.75 -2.65
CA LEU A 11 -2.36 -4.34 -2.78
C LEU A 11 -1.78 -4.04 -4.17
N ALA A 12 -0.89 -4.89 -4.67
CA ALA A 12 -0.33 -4.79 -6.02
C ALA A 12 -1.43 -4.87 -7.11
N GLU A 13 -2.38 -5.79 -7.00
CA GLU A 13 -3.51 -5.90 -7.93
C GLU A 13 -4.41 -4.64 -7.92
N ARG A 14 -4.68 -4.10 -6.72
CA ARG A 14 -5.48 -2.87 -6.56
C ARG A 14 -4.75 -1.65 -7.11
N LEU A 15 -3.43 -1.56 -6.93
CA LEU A 15 -2.59 -0.53 -7.52
C LEU A 15 -2.58 -0.64 -9.05
N ALA A 16 -2.50 -1.85 -9.60
CA ALA A 16 -2.54 -2.08 -11.04
C ALA A 16 -3.87 -1.62 -11.66
N ALA A 17 -4.99 -1.77 -10.93
CA ALA A 17 -6.29 -1.22 -11.34
C ALA A 17 -6.34 0.32 -11.40
N MET A 18 -5.39 1.00 -10.75
CA MET A 18 -5.20 2.45 -10.77
C MET A 18 -4.04 2.87 -11.70
N ASP A 19 -3.66 2.00 -12.64
CA ASP A 19 -2.53 2.20 -13.58
C ASP A 19 -1.14 2.18 -12.91
N ILE A 20 -1.06 1.72 -11.66
CA ILE A 20 0.19 1.67 -10.89
C ILE A 20 0.69 0.23 -10.83
N HIS A 21 1.65 -0.10 -11.69
CA HIS A 21 2.21 -1.45 -11.78
C HIS A 21 3.31 -1.68 -10.75
N GLU A 22 2.92 -2.11 -9.55
CA GLU A 22 3.83 -2.51 -8.48
C GLU A 22 3.81 -4.02 -8.28
N THR A 23 4.97 -4.61 -8.02
CA THR A 23 5.05 -6.05 -7.67
C THR A 23 5.08 -6.23 -6.16
N GLU A 24 4.58 -7.36 -5.68
CA GLU A 24 4.56 -7.70 -4.25
C GLU A 24 5.95 -7.52 -3.60
N ARG A 25 7.00 -7.98 -4.29
CA ARG A 25 8.39 -7.87 -3.82
C ARG A 25 8.88 -6.43 -3.75
N ASN A 26 8.49 -5.59 -4.71
CA ASN A 26 8.89 -4.17 -4.74
C ASN A 26 8.18 -3.39 -3.62
N LEU A 27 6.88 -3.64 -3.44
CA LEU A 27 6.07 -3.11 -2.34
C LEU A 27 6.66 -3.47 -0.99
N ASN A 28 6.98 -4.74 -0.78
CA ASN A 28 7.58 -5.21 0.47
C ASN A 28 8.94 -4.54 0.71
N ASN A 29 9.79 -4.47 -0.31
CA ASN A 29 11.08 -3.79 -0.22
C ASN A 29 10.96 -2.28 0.05
N LYS A 30 9.98 -1.60 -0.54
CA LYS A 30 9.72 -0.16 -0.36
C LYS A 30 9.22 0.12 1.05
N ILE A 31 8.21 -0.62 1.50
CA ILE A 31 7.60 -0.47 2.82
C ILE A 31 8.62 -0.84 3.91
N SER A 32 9.35 -1.94 3.74
CA SER A 32 10.37 -2.38 4.71
C SER A 32 11.56 -1.42 4.80
N ARG A 33 11.96 -0.76 3.70
CA ARG A 33 13.02 0.25 3.72
C ARG A 33 12.56 1.65 4.14
N GLY A 34 11.26 1.91 4.17
CA GLY A 34 10.71 3.25 4.46
C GLY A 34 11.05 4.33 3.41
N GLY A 35 11.63 3.95 2.27
CA GLY A 35 12.08 4.86 1.22
C GLY A 35 11.06 5.01 0.09
N PHE A 36 9.81 5.35 0.42
CA PHE A 36 8.75 5.57 -0.55
C PHE A 36 8.27 7.03 -0.53
N SER A 37 7.72 7.49 -1.66
CA SER A 37 7.15 8.84 -1.75
C SER A 37 5.82 8.94 -1.00
N ALA A 38 5.47 10.14 -0.53
CA ALA A 38 4.16 10.38 0.06
C ALA A 38 2.99 10.07 -0.91
N ALA A 39 3.19 10.31 -2.21
CA ALA A 39 2.23 9.95 -3.25
C ALA A 39 1.96 8.44 -3.28
N PHE A 40 3.02 7.62 -3.20
CA PHE A 40 2.89 6.16 -3.14
C PHE A 40 2.11 5.68 -1.91
N LEU A 41 2.35 6.31 -0.76
CA LEU A 41 1.58 6.01 0.47
C LEU A 41 0.09 6.30 0.27
N LEU A 42 -0.26 7.46 -0.28
CA LEU A 42 -1.64 7.83 -0.54
C LEU A 42 -2.30 6.89 -1.55
N GLN A 43 -1.58 6.51 -2.61
CA GLN A 43 -2.05 5.50 -3.57
C GLN A 43 -2.30 4.15 -2.90
N CYS A 44 -1.41 3.71 -2.00
CA CYS A 44 -1.62 2.49 -1.24
C CYS A 44 -2.83 2.59 -0.31
N LEU A 45 -3.05 3.74 0.34
CA LEU A 45 -4.21 3.99 1.19
C LEU A 45 -5.51 3.99 0.37
N GLU A 46 -5.50 4.61 -0.81
CA GLU A 46 -6.63 4.59 -1.74
C GLU A 46 -6.93 3.16 -2.22
N ALA A 47 -5.90 2.42 -2.62
CA ALA A 47 -6.01 1.01 -3.06
C ALA A 47 -6.72 0.13 -2.03
N ILE A 48 -6.38 0.30 -0.73
CA ILE A 48 -6.97 -0.47 0.36
C ILE A 48 -8.28 0.13 0.91
N GLY A 49 -8.76 1.23 0.33
CA GLY A 49 -9.94 1.96 0.79
C GLY A 49 -9.76 2.46 2.23
N ALA A 50 -8.59 2.99 2.55
CA ALA A 50 -8.29 3.63 3.83
C ALA A 50 -8.44 5.14 3.69
N SER A 51 -9.51 5.68 4.28
CA SER A 51 -9.80 7.12 4.28
C SER A 51 -9.25 7.86 5.50
N SER A 52 -8.63 7.13 6.45
CA SER A 52 -8.09 7.70 7.69
C SER A 52 -6.79 6.98 8.06
N LEU A 53 -5.72 7.77 8.25
CA LEU A 53 -4.41 7.32 8.70
C LEU A 53 -4.19 7.84 10.12
N ARG A 54 -4.19 6.94 11.11
CA ARG A 54 -3.86 7.29 12.50
C ARG A 54 -2.35 7.15 12.70
N LEU A 55 -1.66 8.28 12.85
CA LEU A 55 -0.19 8.36 13.01
C LEU A 55 0.26 8.28 14.49
N SER A 56 -0.60 7.78 15.39
CA SER A 56 -0.37 7.81 16.83
C SER A 56 -0.94 6.56 17.51
N ASP A 57 -0.22 6.07 18.52
CA ASP A 57 -0.86 5.55 19.74
C ASP A 57 -1.53 6.74 20.44
#